data_AF-A0A0F4G9Y1-F1
#
_entry.id   AF-A0A0F4G9Y1-F1
#
_cell.length_a   1.000
_cell.length_b   1.000
_cell.length_c   1.000
_cell.angle_alpha   90.00
_cell.angle_beta   90.00
_cell.angle_gamma   90.00
#
_symmetry.space_group_name_H-M   'P 1'
#
loop_
_entity.id
_entity.type
_entity.pdbx_description
1 polymer ?
#
loop_
_entity_poly.entity_id
_entity_poly.type
_entity_poly.pdbx_seq_one_letter_code
_entity_poly.pdbx_strand_id
1 'polypeptide(L)'
;MDDLSKTLEPKFDHRLKAHLKDINLTPVTRIPTERLCRTALPKIGLIELVSATSFRKHYEDLYNAMFHAGERERGDLIFTRLDEDFRGLRKGLFPFHIVGIRDHQGQAIAAAHFCVLLMPDGKHAVPYLNYIYVRPESRRQDLSELLHGLVLGITMADAQFHARGGSVAEVPFTLCETEPVVHGEDDAKRAKAAERTRIHARSGSVALMLKRADDGRLISSHVQPGLDQDDPPLTLIWVLRANPAHELVLEGDDMGRNLLEAYYRSMREEGFVEKNIALAENMVQARWQGAEEFCLLPLSSVTKDMYVNVDS
;
A
#
# COMPACT_ATOMS: atom_id res chain seq x y z
N MET A 1 -6.96 5.06 24.72
CA MET A 1 -5.77 5.50 23.98
C MET A 1 -4.54 4.83 24.56
N ASP A 2 -3.86 4.03 23.74
CA ASP A 2 -2.64 3.29 24.07
C ASP A 2 -1.40 4.20 24.16
N ASP A 3 -0.25 3.63 24.54
CA ASP A 3 1.00 4.34 24.79
C ASP A 3 1.53 5.07 23.54
N LEU A 4 1.57 4.37 22.40
CA LEU A 4 2.03 4.97 21.15
C LEU A 4 1.10 6.11 20.69
N SER A 5 -0.22 5.91 20.76
CA SER A 5 -1.17 6.96 20.38
C SER A 5 -1.03 8.21 21.25
N LYS A 6 -0.89 8.08 22.57
CA LYS A 6 -0.63 9.22 23.46
C LYS A 6 0.66 9.96 23.13
N THR A 7 1.69 9.21 22.73
CA THR A 7 3.01 9.76 22.37
C THR A 7 2.95 10.55 21.07
N LEU A 8 2.18 10.08 20.09
CA LEU A 8 2.08 10.70 18.76
C LEU A 8 0.99 11.79 18.68
N GLU A 9 -0.06 11.71 19.49
CA GLU A 9 -1.20 12.63 19.47
C GLU A 9 -0.83 14.12 19.46
N PRO A 10 0.18 14.60 20.22
CA PRO A 10 0.62 16.00 20.17
C PRO A 10 1.21 16.42 18.81
N LYS A 11 1.58 15.46 17.96
CA LYS A 11 2.08 15.68 16.59
C LYS A 11 0.98 15.56 15.54
N PHE A 12 -0.20 15.05 15.89
CA PHE A 12 -1.28 14.85 14.93
C PHE A 12 -1.97 16.17 14.58
N ASP A 13 -2.24 16.36 13.29
CA ASP A 13 -3.21 17.34 12.86
C ASP A 13 -4.62 16.96 13.36
N HIS A 14 -5.53 17.94 13.37
CA HIS A 14 -6.89 17.75 13.87
C HIS A 14 -7.67 16.65 13.13
N ARG A 15 -7.47 16.49 11.81
CA ARG A 15 -8.18 15.47 11.01
C ARG A 15 -7.69 14.08 11.39
N LEU A 16 -6.37 13.87 11.39
CA LEU A 16 -5.78 12.59 11.77
C LEU A 16 -6.14 12.21 13.20
N LYS A 17 -6.08 13.17 14.13
CA LYS A 17 -6.47 12.96 15.53
C LYS A 17 -7.94 12.52 15.67
N ALA A 18 -8.85 13.17 14.95
CA ALA A 18 -10.26 12.81 14.96
C ALA A 18 -10.49 11.42 14.34
N HIS A 19 -9.79 11.11 13.25
CA HIS A 19 -9.90 9.85 12.52
C HIS A 19 -9.38 8.66 13.35
N LEU A 20 -8.31 8.84 14.14
CA LEU A 20 -7.69 7.78 14.94
C LEU A 20 -8.17 7.71 16.40
N LYS A 21 -9.22 8.46 16.78
CA LYS A 21 -9.63 8.64 18.18
C LYS A 21 -9.81 7.33 18.96
N ASP A 22 -10.37 6.31 18.30
CA ASP A 22 -10.74 5.03 18.91
C ASP A 22 -9.86 3.86 18.42
N ILE A 23 -8.71 4.17 17.81
CA ILE A 23 -7.76 3.19 17.30
C ILE A 23 -6.58 3.04 18.25
N ASN A 24 -6.20 1.79 18.54
CA ASN A 24 -4.98 1.49 19.29
C ASN A 24 -3.82 1.25 18.33
N LEU A 25 -2.81 2.13 18.33
CA LEU A 25 -1.69 2.07 17.39
C LEU A 25 -0.55 1.13 17.83
N THR A 26 -0.37 0.94 19.13
CA THR A 26 0.67 0.06 19.71
C THR A 26 0.61 -1.36 19.12
N PRO A 27 -0.52 -2.09 19.10
CA PRO A 27 -0.55 -3.48 18.63
C PRO A 27 -0.31 -3.61 17.11
N VAL A 28 -0.52 -2.55 16.34
CA VAL A 28 -0.36 -2.57 14.87
C VAL A 28 0.98 -1.99 14.41
N THR A 29 1.85 -1.61 15.35
CA THR A 29 3.18 -1.05 15.07
C THR A 29 4.27 -2.03 15.50
N ARG A 30 5.22 -2.34 14.60
CA ARG A 30 6.33 -3.27 14.89
C ARG A 30 7.46 -2.66 15.71
N ILE A 31 7.49 -1.34 15.79
CA ILE A 31 8.52 -0.61 16.51
C ILE A 31 7.99 -0.22 17.89
N PRO A 32 8.70 -0.57 18.98
CA PRO A 32 8.34 -0.13 20.32
C PRO A 32 8.30 1.40 20.42
N THR A 33 7.35 1.95 21.19
CA THR A 33 7.20 3.40 21.42
C THR A 33 8.53 4.06 21.83
N GLU A 34 9.28 3.43 22.73
CA GLU A 34 10.57 3.95 23.21
C GLU A 34 11.59 4.15 22.08
N ARG A 35 11.63 3.23 21.11
CA ARG A 35 12.53 3.37 19.95
C ARG A 35 12.09 4.54 19.07
N LEU A 36 10.79 4.67 18.79
CA LEU A 36 10.25 5.81 18.04
C LEU A 36 10.52 7.15 18.73
N CYS A 37 10.42 7.21 20.06
CA CYS A 37 10.77 8.41 20.85
C CYS A 37 12.23 8.84 20.65
N ARG A 38 13.14 7.89 20.42
CA ARG A 38 14.56 8.17 20.20
C ARG A 38 14.91 8.46 18.74
N THR A 39 14.25 7.79 17.79
CA THR A 39 14.66 7.82 16.38
C THR A 39 13.80 8.76 15.53
N ALA A 40 12.49 8.56 15.52
CA ALA A 40 11.55 9.28 14.67
C ALA A 40 11.07 10.59 15.31
N LEU A 41 10.52 10.52 16.52
CA LEU A 41 9.76 11.59 17.16
C LEU A 41 10.52 12.93 17.28
N PRO A 42 11.84 12.97 17.57
CA PRO A 42 12.57 14.23 17.65
C PRO A 42 12.62 15.00 16.33
N LYS A 43 12.35 14.34 15.20
CA LYS A 43 12.39 14.91 13.85
C LYS A 43 11.02 15.33 13.34
N ILE A 44 9.96 14.97 14.05
CA ILE A 44 8.58 15.20 13.63
C ILE A 44 8.05 16.50 14.23
N GLY A 45 7.69 17.43 13.35
CA GLY A 45 6.90 18.62 13.68
C GLY A 45 5.41 18.33 13.63
N LEU A 46 4.94 17.64 12.58
CA LEU A 46 3.54 17.32 12.33
C LEU A 46 3.39 15.97 11.62
N ILE A 47 2.31 15.25 11.93
CA ILE A 47 1.79 14.10 11.18
C ILE A 47 0.35 14.45 10.79
N GLU A 48 -0.02 14.31 9.53
CA GLU A 48 -1.32 14.77 9.04
C GLU A 48 -1.96 13.81 8.04
N LEU A 49 -3.30 13.81 8.00
CA LEU A 49 -4.03 13.39 6.80
C LEU A 49 -3.95 14.52 5.77
N VAL A 50 -3.10 14.31 4.76
CA VAL A 50 -2.72 15.35 3.80
C VAL A 50 -3.93 15.77 2.98
N SER A 51 -4.20 17.08 2.96
CA SER A 51 -5.20 17.69 2.08
C SER A 51 -4.65 17.92 0.67
N ALA A 52 -5.52 18.16 -0.32
CA ALA A 52 -5.12 18.53 -1.67
C ALA A 52 -4.16 19.75 -1.69
N THR A 53 -4.46 20.76 -0.86
CA THR A 53 -3.62 21.95 -0.71
C THR A 53 -2.27 21.63 -0.05
N SER A 54 -2.27 20.82 1.01
CA SER A 54 -1.04 20.37 1.67
C SER A 54 -0.17 19.57 0.71
N PHE A 55 -0.76 18.69 -0.11
CA PHE A 55 -0.05 17.89 -1.11
C PHE A 55 0.73 18.78 -2.07
N ARG A 56 0.04 19.71 -2.76
CA ARG A 56 0.66 20.68 -3.70
C ARG A 56 1.77 21.49 -3.04
N LYS A 57 1.53 21.97 -1.82
CA LYS A 57 2.43 22.91 -1.16
C LYS A 57 3.67 22.25 -0.57
N HIS A 58 3.55 21.01 -0.09
CA HIS A 58 4.56 20.40 0.77
C HIS A 58 5.07 19.04 0.29
N TYR A 59 4.24 18.22 -0.35
CA TYR A 59 4.57 16.81 -0.62
C TYR A 59 4.84 16.53 -2.10
N GLU A 60 4.28 17.32 -3.03
CA GLU A 60 4.41 17.08 -4.47
C GLU A 60 5.89 17.06 -4.92
N ASP A 61 6.71 17.99 -4.46
CA ASP A 61 8.14 18.02 -4.80
C ASP A 61 8.88 16.78 -4.27
N LEU A 62 8.59 16.37 -3.03
CA LEU A 62 9.19 15.18 -2.44
C LEU A 62 8.73 13.91 -3.17
N TYR A 63 7.44 13.82 -3.53
CA TYR A 63 6.89 12.73 -4.33
C TYR A 63 7.60 12.64 -5.69
N ASN A 64 7.71 13.76 -6.41
CA ASN A 64 8.36 13.82 -7.72
C ASN A 64 9.85 13.51 -7.67
N ALA A 65 10.54 13.83 -6.57
CA ALA A 65 11.94 13.48 -6.36
C ALA A 65 12.15 11.99 -6.07
N MET A 66 11.12 11.28 -5.62
CA MET A 66 11.22 9.89 -5.17
C MET A 66 10.73 8.86 -6.19
N PHE A 67 9.84 9.26 -7.12
CA PHE A 67 9.29 8.39 -8.16
C PHE A 67 9.46 8.99 -9.55
N HIS A 68 9.71 8.14 -10.54
CA HIS A 68 9.97 8.54 -11.92
C HIS A 68 9.34 7.55 -12.91
N ALA A 69 9.07 8.02 -14.13
CA ALA A 69 8.54 7.20 -15.25
C ALA A 69 7.27 6.40 -14.87
N GLY A 70 7.14 5.15 -15.35
CA GLY A 70 5.96 4.31 -15.19
C GLY A 70 5.65 3.86 -13.74
N GLU A 71 6.50 4.18 -12.77
CA GLU A 71 6.19 4.00 -11.34
C GLU A 71 5.44 5.21 -10.75
N ARG A 72 5.19 6.27 -11.53
CA ARG A 72 4.70 7.56 -11.02
C ARG A 72 3.34 7.90 -11.61
N GLU A 73 2.34 7.92 -10.75
CA GLU A 73 1.03 8.51 -11.04
C GLU A 73 1.12 10.04 -11.26
N ARG A 74 0.21 10.57 -12.10
CA ARG A 74 0.09 12.00 -12.35
C ARG A 74 -0.38 12.76 -11.10
N GLY A 75 0.32 13.83 -10.72
CA GLY A 75 0.02 14.61 -9.52
C GLY A 75 -1.34 15.34 -9.54
N ASP A 76 -1.91 15.59 -10.73
CA ASP A 76 -3.26 16.14 -10.89
C ASP A 76 -4.36 15.15 -10.48
N LEU A 77 -4.19 13.86 -10.75
CA LEU A 77 -5.10 12.80 -10.27
C LEU A 77 -5.07 12.71 -8.75
N ILE A 78 -3.87 12.66 -8.16
CA ILE A 78 -3.70 12.66 -6.70
C ILE A 78 -4.39 13.87 -6.07
N PHE A 79 -4.16 15.07 -6.61
CA PHE A 79 -4.79 16.29 -6.13
C PHE A 79 -6.32 16.22 -6.22
N THR A 80 -6.85 15.77 -7.36
CA THR A 80 -8.28 15.67 -7.61
C THR A 80 -8.94 14.71 -6.61
N ARG A 81 -8.37 13.52 -6.38
CA ARG A 81 -8.91 12.57 -5.42
C ARG A 81 -8.98 13.14 -4.00
N LEU A 82 -7.94 13.86 -3.57
CA LEU A 82 -7.91 14.50 -2.24
C LEU A 82 -8.94 15.64 -2.11
N ASP A 83 -9.16 16.42 -3.18
CA ASP A 83 -10.15 17.51 -3.20
C ASP A 83 -11.58 16.94 -3.18
N GLU A 84 -11.84 15.93 -4.00
CA GLU A 84 -13.13 15.24 -4.06
C GLU A 84 -13.48 14.56 -2.74
N ASP A 85 -12.51 13.90 -2.09
CA ASP A 85 -12.69 13.31 -0.76
C ASP A 85 -13.07 14.38 0.28
N PHE A 86 -12.30 15.47 0.33
CA PHE A 86 -12.57 16.59 1.25
C PHE A 86 -13.97 17.20 1.04
N ARG A 87 -14.45 17.23 -0.21
CA ARG A 87 -15.79 17.72 -0.58
C ARG A 87 -16.89 16.68 -0.42
N GLY A 88 -16.56 15.46 0.01
CA GLY A 88 -17.51 14.35 0.19
C GLY A 88 -18.04 13.77 -1.12
N LEU A 89 -17.40 14.07 -2.26
CA LEU A 89 -17.81 13.58 -3.58
C LEU A 89 -17.44 12.11 -3.80
N ARG A 90 -16.49 11.58 -3.01
CA ARG A 90 -16.08 10.17 -3.04
C ARG A 90 -16.90 9.26 -2.11
N LYS A 91 -18.05 9.74 -1.62
CA LYS A 91 -18.91 8.93 -0.75
C LYS A 91 -19.36 7.64 -1.46
N GLY A 92 -19.02 6.50 -0.88
CA GLY A 92 -19.37 5.18 -1.42
C GLY A 92 -18.29 4.57 -2.33
N LEU A 93 -17.22 5.31 -2.62
CA LEU A 93 -15.99 4.79 -3.21
C LEU A 93 -15.05 4.30 -2.10
N PHE A 94 -13.98 3.61 -2.50
CA PHE A 94 -12.92 3.23 -1.57
C PHE A 94 -12.18 4.47 -1.05
N PRO A 95 -11.95 4.55 0.29
CA PRO A 95 -11.19 5.63 0.88
C PRO A 95 -9.78 5.72 0.32
N PHE A 96 -9.38 6.91 -0.12
CA PHE A 96 -8.02 7.20 -0.57
C PHE A 96 -7.38 8.18 0.39
N HIS A 97 -6.20 7.82 0.91
CA HIS A 97 -5.51 8.62 1.92
C HIS A 97 -4.07 8.87 1.54
N ILE A 98 -3.59 10.02 2.01
CA ILE A 98 -2.16 10.27 2.16
C ILE A 98 -1.92 10.63 3.61
N VAL A 99 -1.09 9.83 4.30
CA VAL A 99 -0.56 10.20 5.61
C VAL A 99 0.84 10.76 5.43
N GLY A 100 1.05 11.99 5.89
CA GLY A 100 2.27 12.75 5.69
C GLY A 100 2.94 13.13 7.00
N ILE A 101 4.27 13.27 6.97
CA ILE A 101 5.08 13.74 8.09
C ILE A 101 5.86 14.97 7.65
N ARG A 102 5.77 16.04 8.45
CA ARG A 102 6.60 17.24 8.32
C ARG A 102 7.55 17.40 9.50
N ASP A 103 8.71 17.99 9.24
CA ASP A 103 9.65 18.39 10.28
C ASP A 103 9.20 19.67 11.01
N HIS A 104 9.99 20.10 12.00
CA HIS A 104 9.71 21.32 12.78
C HIS A 104 9.79 22.61 11.95
N GLN A 105 10.38 22.55 10.75
CA GLN A 105 10.41 23.64 9.78
C GLN A 105 9.22 23.59 8.80
N GLY A 106 8.31 22.63 8.98
CA GLY A 106 7.13 22.46 8.15
C GLY A 106 7.43 21.88 6.76
N GLN A 107 8.61 21.30 6.54
CA GLN A 107 8.97 20.64 5.29
C GLN A 107 8.55 19.17 5.32
N ALA A 108 8.03 18.64 4.22
CA ALA A 108 7.72 17.22 4.13
C ALA A 108 8.99 16.38 4.22
N ILE A 109 8.93 15.34 5.05
CA ILE A 109 10.07 14.43 5.28
C ILE A 109 9.73 12.98 4.97
N ALA A 110 8.45 12.60 5.00
CA ALA A 110 7.99 11.29 4.62
C ALA A 110 6.49 11.31 4.31
N ALA A 111 6.00 10.38 3.50
CA ALA A 111 4.58 10.14 3.32
C ALA A 111 4.28 8.72 2.84
N ALA A 112 3.04 8.28 3.03
CA ALA A 112 2.47 7.06 2.49
C ALA A 112 1.15 7.35 1.80
N HIS A 113 0.97 6.85 0.57
CA HIS A 113 -0.25 6.98 -0.25
C HIS A 113 -0.89 5.60 -0.35
N PHE A 114 -2.17 5.49 -0.04
CA PHE A 114 -2.84 4.20 -0.03
C PHE A 114 -4.35 4.33 -0.25
N CYS A 115 -4.93 3.27 -0.79
CA CYS A 115 -6.37 3.07 -0.85
C CYS A 115 -6.79 1.98 0.15
N VAL A 116 -7.95 2.14 0.79
CA VAL A 116 -8.53 1.10 1.65
C VAL A 116 -9.47 0.22 0.82
N LEU A 117 -9.00 -0.97 0.47
CA LEU A 117 -9.76 -1.96 -0.28
C LEU A 117 -10.79 -2.62 0.64
N LEU A 118 -12.05 -2.24 0.51
CA LEU A 118 -13.16 -2.89 1.20
C LEU A 118 -13.56 -4.14 0.42
N MET A 119 -13.29 -5.31 1.00
CA MET A 119 -13.38 -6.58 0.29
C MET A 119 -14.85 -6.98 0.03
N PRO A 120 -15.15 -7.60 -1.12
CA PRO A 120 -16.50 -8.09 -1.44
C PRO A 120 -17.12 -8.99 -0.37
N ASP A 121 -16.31 -9.75 0.36
CA ASP A 121 -16.76 -10.60 1.47
C ASP A 121 -17.36 -9.83 2.67
N GLY A 122 -17.13 -8.52 2.75
CA GLY A 122 -17.55 -7.66 3.86
C GLY A 122 -16.86 -7.95 5.19
N LYS A 123 -15.85 -8.83 5.20
CA LYS A 123 -15.10 -9.26 6.38
C LYS A 123 -13.74 -8.60 6.48
N HIS A 124 -13.17 -8.19 5.35
CA HIS A 124 -11.80 -7.68 5.30
C HIS A 124 -11.72 -6.25 4.74
N ALA A 125 -10.79 -5.48 5.27
CA ALA A 125 -10.36 -4.19 4.75
C ALA A 125 -8.83 -4.19 4.63
N VAL A 126 -8.31 -4.00 3.42
CA VAL A 126 -6.87 -4.13 3.14
C VAL A 126 -6.33 -2.80 2.61
N PRO A 127 -5.37 -2.15 3.29
CA PRO A 127 -4.66 -1.03 2.68
C PRO A 127 -3.80 -1.54 1.52
N TYR A 128 -4.10 -1.06 0.32
CA TYR A 128 -3.20 -1.11 -0.81
C TYR A 128 -2.28 0.10 -0.74
N LEU A 129 -1.01 -0.14 -0.41
CA LEU A 129 0.01 0.89 -0.24
C LEU A 129 0.73 1.14 -1.58
N ASN A 130 0.22 2.12 -2.34
CA ASN A 130 0.78 2.51 -3.64
C ASN A 130 2.19 3.07 -3.49
N TYR A 131 2.38 4.01 -2.55
CA TYR A 131 3.64 4.72 -2.40
C TYR A 131 4.02 4.88 -0.94
N ILE A 132 5.29 4.65 -0.62
CA ILE A 132 5.89 5.05 0.65
C ILE A 132 7.28 5.59 0.42
N TYR A 133 7.56 6.76 0.98
CA TYR A 133 8.81 7.45 0.72
C TYR A 133 9.26 8.30 1.90
N VAL A 134 10.58 8.40 2.04
CA VAL A 134 11.27 9.17 3.07
C VAL A 134 12.36 9.99 2.40
N ARG A 135 12.36 11.29 2.68
CA ARG A 135 13.38 12.25 2.27
C ARG A 135 14.77 11.70 2.61
N PRO A 136 15.75 11.72 1.68
CA PRO A 136 17.05 11.08 1.88
C PRO A 136 17.74 11.40 3.21
N GLU A 137 17.74 12.67 3.62
CA GLU A 137 18.37 13.17 4.85
C GLU A 137 17.64 12.71 6.13
N SER A 138 16.41 12.23 5.98
CA SER A 138 15.55 11.73 7.05
C SER A 138 15.49 10.20 7.11
N ARG A 139 16.26 9.49 6.27
CA ARG A 139 16.34 8.03 6.30
C ARG A 139 17.03 7.53 7.58
N ARG A 140 16.81 6.23 7.88
CA ARG A 140 17.34 5.54 9.08
C ARG A 140 16.84 6.13 10.42
N GLN A 141 15.65 6.73 10.39
CA GLN A 141 14.97 7.33 11.56
C GLN A 141 13.64 6.63 11.85
N ASP A 142 13.45 5.39 11.39
CA ASP A 142 12.23 4.58 11.58
C ASP A 142 10.93 5.21 11.02
N LEU A 143 11.00 6.30 10.24
CA LEU A 143 9.83 6.99 9.68
C LEU A 143 8.97 6.10 8.76
N SER A 144 9.60 5.25 7.94
CA SER A 144 8.86 4.32 7.07
C SER A 144 8.04 3.31 7.87
N GLU A 145 8.59 2.83 8.99
CA GLU A 145 7.92 1.86 9.84
C GLU A 145 6.80 2.49 10.66
N LEU A 146 6.99 3.74 11.11
CA LEU A 146 5.91 4.54 11.68
C LEU A 146 4.76 4.74 10.69
N LEU A 147 5.07 5.07 9.43
CA LEU A 147 4.06 5.23 8.38
C LEU A 147 3.26 3.93 8.16
N HIS A 148 3.91 2.76 8.14
CA HIS A 148 3.19 1.49 8.04
C HIS A 148 2.20 1.27 9.21
N GLY A 149 2.59 1.60 10.44
CA GLY A 149 1.69 1.52 11.59
C GLY A 149 0.49 2.48 11.47
N LEU A 150 0.74 3.71 10.98
CA LEU A 150 -0.32 4.70 10.74
C LEU A 150 -1.26 4.27 9.62
N VAL A 151 -0.75 3.69 8.52
CA VAL A 151 -1.57 3.16 7.42
C VAL A 151 -2.53 2.09 7.93
N LEU A 152 -2.06 1.14 8.75
CA LEU A 152 -2.91 0.13 9.37
C LEU A 152 -3.95 0.79 10.30
N GLY A 153 -3.53 1.74 11.14
CA GLY A 153 -4.44 2.44 12.05
C GLY A 153 -5.55 3.22 11.33
N ILE A 154 -5.21 3.94 10.26
CA ILE A 154 -6.18 4.66 9.43
C ILE A 154 -7.15 3.67 8.76
N THR A 155 -6.62 2.57 8.22
CA THR A 155 -7.47 1.54 7.59
C THR A 155 -8.44 0.90 8.60
N MET A 156 -8.00 0.67 9.84
CA MET A 156 -8.88 0.18 10.90
C MET A 156 -9.98 1.19 11.26
N ALA A 157 -9.68 2.50 11.25
CA ALA A 157 -10.69 3.53 11.43
C ALA A 157 -11.73 3.52 10.29
N ASP A 158 -11.28 3.44 9.04
CA ASP A 158 -12.18 3.29 7.89
C ASP A 158 -13.03 2.02 7.97
N ALA A 159 -12.44 0.88 8.35
CA ALA A 159 -13.17 -0.37 8.54
C ALA A 159 -14.29 -0.23 9.59
N GLN A 160 -14.09 0.57 10.64
CA GLN A 160 -15.14 0.88 11.63
C GLN A 160 -16.25 1.74 11.03
N PHE A 161 -15.92 2.75 10.21
CA PHE A 161 -16.91 3.60 9.55
C PHE A 161 -17.76 2.85 8.51
N HIS A 162 -17.17 1.83 7.87
CA HIS A 162 -17.82 1.03 6.84
C HIS A 162 -18.42 -0.30 7.37
N ALA A 163 -18.47 -0.50 8.68
CA ALA A 163 -19.00 -1.71 9.30
C ALA A 163 -20.41 -2.05 8.79
N ARG A 164 -20.56 -3.26 8.21
CA ARG A 164 -21.84 -3.76 7.70
C ARG A 164 -22.45 -4.74 8.70
N GLY A 165 -23.73 -4.56 9.00
CA GLY A 165 -24.45 -5.47 9.90
C GLY A 165 -23.90 -5.54 11.33
N GLY A 166 -23.16 -4.52 11.78
CA GLY A 166 -22.57 -4.45 13.11
C GLY A 166 -21.22 -5.16 13.28
N SER A 167 -20.69 -5.81 12.23
CA SER A 167 -19.33 -6.37 12.22
C SER A 167 -18.35 -5.38 11.60
N VAL A 168 -17.24 -5.14 12.29
CA VAL A 168 -16.11 -4.35 11.78
C VAL A 168 -15.25 -5.28 10.93
N ALA A 169 -14.87 -4.83 9.74
CA ALA A 169 -13.97 -5.60 8.88
C ALA A 169 -12.57 -5.69 9.51
N GLU A 170 -11.94 -6.86 9.41
CA GLU A 170 -10.59 -7.09 9.89
C GLU A 170 -9.55 -6.50 8.93
N VAL A 171 -8.41 -6.08 9.48
CA VAL A 171 -7.28 -5.53 8.70
C VAL A 171 -6.08 -6.46 8.86
N PRO A 172 -6.00 -7.56 8.07
CA PRO A 172 -5.04 -8.64 8.32
C PRO A 172 -3.62 -8.30 7.85
N PHE A 173 -3.46 -7.45 6.84
CA PHE A 173 -2.16 -7.08 6.27
C PHE A 173 -2.25 -5.82 5.41
N THR A 174 -1.10 -5.25 5.09
CA THR A 174 -0.94 -4.27 4.01
C THR A 174 -0.56 -5.00 2.70
N LEU A 175 -1.23 -4.65 1.61
CA LEU A 175 -0.89 -5.07 0.26
C LEU A 175 0.07 -4.05 -0.36
N CYS A 176 1.21 -4.52 -0.86
CA CYS A 176 2.20 -3.71 -1.55
C CYS A 176 2.56 -4.36 -2.89
N GLU A 177 3.15 -3.58 -3.78
CA GLU A 177 3.81 -4.08 -4.99
C GLU A 177 5.33 -4.01 -4.84
N THR A 178 6.03 -5.03 -5.33
CA THR A 178 7.47 -4.95 -5.52
C THR A 178 7.82 -5.37 -6.94
N GLU A 179 8.80 -4.66 -7.50
CA GLU A 179 9.58 -5.22 -8.59
C GLU A 179 10.30 -6.48 -8.07
N PRO A 180 10.42 -7.51 -8.90
CA PRO A 180 11.18 -8.70 -8.57
C PRO A 180 12.70 -8.45 -8.68
N VAL A 181 13.48 -9.27 -7.96
CA VAL A 181 14.93 -9.10 -7.73
C VAL A 181 15.75 -8.88 -9.01
N VAL A 182 15.34 -9.45 -10.15
CA VAL A 182 16.06 -9.34 -11.43
C VAL A 182 15.39 -8.40 -12.44
N HIS A 183 14.49 -7.53 -11.98
CA HIS A 183 13.92 -6.45 -12.80
C HIS A 183 15.00 -5.43 -13.17
N GLY A 184 14.97 -4.96 -14.42
CA GLY A 184 15.95 -4.00 -14.95
C GLY A 184 16.91 -4.60 -16.00
N GLU A 185 17.11 -3.83 -17.06
CA GLU A 185 17.99 -4.20 -18.18
C GLU A 185 19.47 -4.09 -17.82
N ASP A 186 19.82 -3.26 -16.83
CA ASP A 186 21.18 -3.02 -16.37
C ASP A 186 21.42 -3.46 -14.90
N ASP A 187 22.70 -3.57 -14.52
CA ASP A 187 23.11 -4.01 -13.19
C ASP A 187 22.64 -3.08 -12.06
N ALA A 188 22.53 -1.78 -12.33
CA ALA A 188 22.14 -0.79 -11.31
C ALA A 188 20.64 -0.90 -10.97
N LYS A 189 19.79 -1.09 -11.98
CA LYS A 189 18.35 -1.35 -11.80
C LYS A 189 18.11 -2.67 -11.09
N ARG A 190 18.83 -3.73 -11.48
CA ARG A 190 18.77 -5.03 -10.78
C ARG A 190 19.19 -4.92 -9.31
N ALA A 191 20.25 -4.18 -9.02
CA ALA A 191 20.67 -3.94 -7.63
C ALA A 191 19.63 -3.17 -6.82
N LYS A 192 18.96 -2.17 -7.42
CA LYS A 192 17.87 -1.42 -6.79
C LYS A 192 16.66 -2.32 -6.49
N ALA A 193 16.24 -3.13 -7.45
CA ALA A 193 15.13 -4.08 -7.28
C ALA A 193 15.45 -5.13 -6.20
N ALA A 194 16.67 -5.70 -6.22
CA ALA A 194 17.14 -6.63 -5.20
C ALA A 194 17.13 -6.03 -3.79
N GLU A 195 17.57 -4.78 -3.62
CA GLU A 195 17.53 -4.11 -2.32
C GLU A 195 16.08 -3.86 -1.86
N ARG A 196 15.16 -3.45 -2.76
CA ARG A 196 13.73 -3.31 -2.44
C ARG A 196 13.13 -4.63 -1.95
N THR A 197 13.34 -5.73 -2.70
CA THR A 197 12.85 -7.05 -2.28
C THR A 197 13.44 -7.46 -0.93
N ARG A 198 14.74 -7.20 -0.70
CA ARG A 198 15.40 -7.49 0.59
C ARG A 198 14.82 -6.68 1.74
N ILE A 199 14.46 -5.41 1.51
CA ILE A 199 13.79 -4.57 2.51
C ILE A 199 12.42 -5.15 2.87
N HIS A 200 11.60 -5.50 1.86
CA HIS A 200 10.30 -6.14 2.10
C HIS A 200 10.46 -7.47 2.87
N ALA A 201 11.38 -8.34 2.43
CA ALA A 201 11.63 -9.63 3.09
C ALA A 201 12.07 -9.48 4.55
N ARG A 202 12.95 -8.51 4.85
CA ARG A 202 13.38 -8.20 6.24
C ARG A 202 12.24 -7.71 7.12
N SER A 203 11.23 -7.08 6.52
CA SER A 203 10.01 -6.68 7.22
C SER A 203 9.03 -7.85 7.43
N GLY A 204 9.40 -9.09 7.10
CA GLY A 204 8.53 -10.26 7.23
C GLY A 204 7.44 -10.32 6.15
N SER A 205 7.60 -9.59 5.05
CA SER A 205 6.67 -9.67 3.94
C SER A 205 6.84 -10.95 3.12
N VAL A 206 5.75 -11.44 2.58
CA VAL A 206 5.68 -12.63 1.72
C VAL A 206 5.02 -12.28 0.39
N ALA A 207 5.34 -13.03 -0.66
CA ALA A 207 4.71 -12.89 -1.96
C ALA A 207 3.37 -13.63 -2.00
N LEU A 208 2.36 -13.00 -2.63
CA LEU A 208 1.11 -13.65 -3.00
C LEU A 208 1.24 -14.18 -4.43
N MET A 209 1.30 -15.50 -4.55
CA MET A 209 1.51 -16.22 -5.81
C MET A 209 0.27 -17.01 -6.19
N LEU A 210 0.23 -17.46 -7.44
CA LEU A 210 -0.81 -18.32 -7.98
C LEU A 210 -0.16 -19.63 -8.44
N LYS A 211 -0.69 -20.77 -8.00
CA LYS A 211 -0.23 -22.09 -8.43
C LYS A 211 -1.11 -22.56 -9.59
N ARG A 212 -0.50 -22.92 -10.70
CA ARG A 212 -1.21 -23.45 -11.88
C ARG A 212 -1.64 -24.90 -11.66
N ALA A 213 -2.86 -25.24 -12.12
CA ALA A 213 -3.41 -26.58 -11.98
C ALA A 213 -2.81 -27.58 -12.97
N ASP A 214 -2.35 -27.12 -14.14
CA ASP A 214 -1.91 -27.99 -15.23
C ASP A 214 -0.46 -28.48 -15.08
N ASP A 215 0.44 -27.60 -14.63
CA ASP A 215 1.87 -27.89 -14.50
C ASP A 215 2.44 -27.64 -13.09
N GLY A 216 1.61 -27.20 -12.14
CA GLY A 216 2.02 -26.91 -10.77
C GLY A 216 2.95 -25.70 -10.63
N ARG A 217 3.20 -24.94 -11.70
CA ARG A 217 4.12 -23.79 -11.65
C ARG A 217 3.51 -22.66 -10.83
N LEU A 218 4.36 -21.98 -10.08
CA LEU A 218 4.02 -20.75 -9.39
C LEU A 218 4.22 -19.56 -10.33
N ILE A 219 3.21 -18.72 -10.44
CA ILE A 219 3.25 -17.49 -11.23
C ILE A 219 2.76 -16.30 -10.40
N SER A 220 3.12 -15.08 -10.81
CA SER A 220 2.61 -13.87 -10.18
C SER A 220 1.09 -13.83 -10.31
N SER A 221 0.43 -13.55 -9.19
CA SER A 221 -1.02 -13.36 -9.14
C SER A 221 -1.49 -12.03 -9.72
N HIS A 222 -0.58 -11.12 -10.05
CA HIS A 222 -0.90 -9.72 -10.25
C HIS A 222 -0.33 -9.12 -11.54
N VAL A 223 -1.07 -8.17 -12.10
CA VAL A 223 -0.68 -7.28 -13.20
C VAL A 223 -1.14 -5.87 -12.83
N GLN A 224 -0.21 -4.92 -12.81
CA GLN A 224 -0.51 -3.51 -12.63
C GLN A 224 -0.98 -2.93 -13.98
N PRO A 225 -2.12 -2.22 -14.03
CA PRO A 225 -2.51 -1.45 -15.21
C PRO A 225 -1.47 -0.39 -15.55
N GLY A 226 -1.31 -0.07 -16.83
CA GLY A 226 -0.56 1.13 -17.24
C GLY A 226 -1.18 2.39 -16.64
N LEU A 227 -0.36 3.26 -16.04
CA LEU A 227 -0.84 4.41 -15.25
C LEU A 227 -1.26 5.60 -16.12
N ASP A 228 -0.68 5.75 -17.32
CA ASP A 228 -1.05 6.76 -18.30
C ASP A 228 -1.54 6.15 -19.62
N GLN A 229 -2.01 7.00 -20.53
CA GLN A 229 -2.46 6.57 -21.85
C GLN A 229 -1.32 5.85 -22.59
N ASP A 230 -1.65 4.66 -23.12
CA ASP A 230 -0.75 3.79 -23.88
C ASP A 230 0.41 3.16 -23.08
N ASP A 231 0.48 3.38 -21.76
CA ASP A 231 1.40 2.62 -20.90
C ASP A 231 1.04 1.12 -20.92
N PRO A 232 2.01 0.22 -21.14
CA PRO A 232 1.74 -1.20 -21.11
C PRO A 232 1.50 -1.68 -19.66
N PRO A 233 0.71 -2.75 -19.48
CA PRO A 233 0.56 -3.38 -18.17
C PRO A 233 1.89 -3.94 -17.69
N LEU A 234 2.11 -3.92 -16.37
CA LEU A 234 3.33 -4.40 -15.73
C LEU A 234 3.05 -5.61 -14.84
N THR A 235 3.75 -6.72 -15.08
CA THR A 235 3.70 -7.85 -14.13
C THR A 235 4.64 -7.56 -12.97
N LEU A 236 4.05 -7.32 -11.80
CA LEU A 236 4.74 -7.11 -10.53
C LEU A 236 4.45 -8.28 -9.57
N ILE A 237 5.14 -8.31 -8.44
CA ILE A 237 4.83 -9.24 -7.36
C ILE A 237 4.00 -8.51 -6.31
N TRP A 238 2.83 -9.05 -6.00
CA TRP A 238 2.08 -8.63 -4.83
C TRP A 238 2.71 -9.18 -3.56
N VAL A 239 2.87 -8.28 -2.60
CA VAL A 239 3.58 -8.51 -1.35
C VAL A 239 2.64 -8.22 -0.21
N LEU A 240 2.44 -9.20 0.65
CA LEU A 240 1.63 -9.07 1.85
C LEU A 240 2.54 -8.79 3.04
N ARG A 241 2.28 -7.69 3.73
CA ARG A 241 2.95 -7.32 4.97
C ARG A 241 1.96 -7.46 6.12
N ALA A 242 2.11 -8.51 6.93
CA ALA A 242 1.22 -8.83 8.05
C ALA A 242 0.94 -7.63 8.97
N ASN A 243 -0.31 -7.44 9.37
CA ASN A 243 -0.63 -6.61 10.53
C ASN A 243 -0.01 -7.28 11.77
N PRO A 244 0.85 -6.61 12.56
CA PRO A 244 1.48 -7.23 13.73
C PRO A 244 0.50 -7.78 14.77
N ALA A 245 -0.75 -7.32 14.76
CA ALA A 245 -1.81 -7.81 15.63
C ALA A 245 -2.50 -9.09 15.12
N HIS A 246 -2.21 -9.54 13.90
CA HIS A 246 -2.86 -10.68 13.26
C HIS A 246 -1.81 -11.66 12.68
N GLU A 247 -2.15 -12.94 12.66
CA GLU A 247 -1.38 -13.92 11.88
C GLU A 247 -1.68 -13.72 10.39
N LEU A 248 -0.65 -13.84 9.55
CA LEU A 248 -0.82 -13.74 8.10
C LEU A 248 -1.26 -15.08 7.53
N VAL A 249 -2.56 -15.21 7.28
CA VAL A 249 -3.17 -16.39 6.68
C VAL A 249 -4.03 -15.95 5.49
N LEU A 250 -4.05 -16.75 4.42
CA LEU A 250 -5.04 -16.61 3.36
C LEU A 250 -6.26 -17.45 3.76
N GLU A 251 -7.37 -16.78 4.08
CA GLU A 251 -8.61 -17.47 4.45
C GLU A 251 -9.32 -18.02 3.21
N GLY A 252 -8.94 -19.23 2.80
CA GLY A 252 -9.52 -19.94 1.66
C GLY A 252 -9.17 -19.32 0.30
N ASP A 253 -9.65 -19.96 -0.77
CA ASP A 253 -9.32 -19.59 -2.16
C ASP A 253 -9.93 -18.25 -2.59
N ASP A 254 -10.97 -17.79 -1.89
CA ASP A 254 -11.71 -16.58 -2.26
C ASP A 254 -10.99 -15.29 -1.84
N MET A 255 -10.10 -15.31 -0.84
CA MET A 255 -9.43 -14.09 -0.39
C MET A 255 -8.58 -13.47 -1.51
N GLY A 256 -7.84 -14.29 -2.26
CA GLY A 256 -7.04 -13.82 -3.40
C GLY A 256 -7.91 -13.25 -4.53
N ARG A 257 -9.07 -13.84 -4.79
CA ARG A 257 -10.03 -13.34 -5.79
C ARG A 257 -10.66 -12.02 -5.38
N ASN A 258 -11.10 -11.94 -4.13
CA ASN A 258 -11.68 -10.74 -3.54
C ASN A 258 -10.66 -9.58 -3.56
N LEU A 259 -9.37 -9.88 -3.37
CA LEU A 259 -8.30 -8.88 -3.45
C LEU A 259 -8.16 -8.32 -4.86
N LEU A 260 -8.16 -9.20 -5.87
CA LEU A 260 -8.11 -8.80 -7.28
C LEU A 260 -9.31 -7.96 -7.69
N GLU A 261 -10.52 -8.39 -7.32
CA GLU A 261 -11.74 -7.65 -7.61
C GLU A 261 -11.71 -6.27 -6.95
N ALA A 262 -11.36 -6.21 -5.66
CA ALA A 262 -11.25 -4.94 -4.95
C ALA A 262 -10.16 -4.04 -5.56
N TYR A 263 -9.00 -4.58 -5.90
CA TYR A 263 -7.92 -3.81 -6.52
C TYR A 263 -8.34 -3.18 -7.85
N TYR A 264 -8.84 -3.97 -8.81
CA TYR A 264 -9.22 -3.40 -10.11
C TYR A 264 -10.40 -2.45 -10.00
N ARG A 265 -11.32 -2.70 -9.07
CA ARG A 265 -12.36 -1.73 -8.73
C ARG A 265 -11.77 -0.43 -8.20
N SER A 266 -10.80 -0.48 -7.28
CA SER A 266 -10.15 0.73 -6.74
C SER A 266 -9.50 1.54 -7.85
N MET A 267 -8.79 0.88 -8.77
CA MET A 267 -8.14 1.55 -9.90
C MET A 267 -9.16 2.33 -10.78
N ARG A 268 -10.35 1.77 -10.99
CA ARG A 268 -11.43 2.47 -11.71
C ARG A 268 -11.97 3.66 -10.92
N GLU A 269 -12.22 3.49 -9.64
CA GLU A 269 -12.73 4.55 -8.73
C GLU A 269 -11.69 5.65 -8.46
N GLU A 270 -10.42 5.35 -8.69
CA GLU A 270 -9.30 6.28 -8.64
C GLU A 270 -9.12 7.08 -9.94
N GLY A 271 -9.83 6.72 -11.01
CA GLY A 271 -9.83 7.45 -12.28
C GLY A 271 -8.70 7.08 -13.23
N PHE A 272 -8.09 5.90 -13.06
CA PHE A 272 -7.13 5.36 -14.03
C PHE A 272 -7.83 4.95 -15.35
N VAL A 273 -7.04 4.80 -16.41
CA VAL A 273 -7.55 4.57 -17.77
C VAL A 273 -8.22 3.19 -17.89
N GLU A 274 -9.55 3.17 -18.11
CA GLU A 274 -10.33 1.92 -18.18
C GLU A 274 -9.77 0.90 -19.17
N LYS A 275 -9.31 1.34 -20.35
CA LYS A 275 -8.71 0.43 -21.35
C LYS A 275 -7.49 -0.33 -20.79
N ASN A 276 -6.66 0.34 -19.98
CA ASN A 276 -5.48 -0.27 -19.37
C ASN A 276 -5.88 -1.20 -18.22
N ILE A 277 -6.88 -0.79 -17.43
CA ILE A 277 -7.43 -1.60 -16.35
C ILE A 277 -8.01 -2.90 -16.92
N ALA A 278 -8.88 -2.82 -17.92
CA ALA A 278 -9.50 -3.98 -18.56
C ALA A 278 -8.45 -4.92 -19.17
N LEU A 279 -7.38 -4.38 -19.77
CA LEU A 279 -6.29 -5.20 -20.30
C LEU A 279 -5.57 -5.99 -19.19
N ALA A 280 -5.15 -5.33 -18.11
CA ALA A 280 -4.48 -5.97 -16.98
C ALA A 280 -5.40 -6.99 -16.28
N GLU A 281 -6.67 -6.63 -16.09
CA GLU A 281 -7.68 -7.49 -15.47
C GLU A 281 -7.92 -8.76 -16.30
N ASN A 282 -8.02 -8.65 -17.64
CA ASN A 282 -8.13 -9.80 -18.53
C ASN A 282 -6.90 -10.73 -18.44
N MET A 283 -5.68 -10.17 -18.35
CA MET A 283 -4.46 -10.96 -18.18
C MET A 283 -4.50 -11.76 -16.88
N VAL A 284 -4.87 -11.14 -15.76
CA VAL A 284 -4.97 -11.85 -14.48
C VAL A 284 -6.12 -12.87 -14.48
N GLN A 285 -7.26 -12.55 -15.08
CA GLN A 285 -8.36 -13.52 -15.24
C GLN A 285 -7.92 -14.75 -16.03
N ALA A 286 -7.10 -14.59 -17.07
CA ALA A 286 -6.53 -15.70 -17.82
C ALA A 286 -5.59 -16.56 -16.97
N ARG A 287 -4.71 -15.95 -16.15
CA ARG A 287 -3.87 -16.67 -15.18
C ARG A 287 -4.72 -17.49 -14.20
N TRP A 288 -5.80 -16.88 -13.73
CA TRP A 288 -6.73 -17.48 -12.78
C TRP A 288 -7.48 -18.69 -13.36
N GLN A 289 -7.95 -18.64 -14.60
CA GLN A 289 -8.70 -19.76 -15.20
C GLN A 289 -7.90 -21.08 -15.24
N GLY A 290 -6.57 -21.00 -15.26
CA GLY A 290 -5.66 -22.15 -15.21
C GLY A 290 -5.10 -22.46 -13.83
N ALA A 291 -5.58 -21.80 -12.77
CA ALA A 291 -5.02 -21.90 -11.43
C ALA A 291 -5.72 -22.93 -10.54
N GLU A 292 -4.94 -23.53 -9.65
CA GLU A 292 -5.38 -24.40 -8.56
C GLU A 292 -5.71 -23.58 -7.31
N GLU A 293 -4.77 -22.76 -6.84
CA GLU A 293 -4.90 -22.02 -5.57
C GLU A 293 -4.01 -20.76 -5.55
N PHE A 294 -4.37 -19.83 -4.65
CA PHE A 294 -3.45 -18.77 -4.21
C PHE A 294 -2.57 -19.29 -3.09
N CYS A 295 -1.28 -18.96 -3.11
CA CYS A 295 -0.35 -19.39 -2.07
C CYS A 295 0.62 -18.28 -1.65
N LEU A 296 1.11 -18.39 -0.42
CA LEU A 296 2.13 -17.49 0.12
C LEU A 296 3.52 -18.09 -0.08
N LEU A 297 4.44 -17.30 -0.59
CA LEU A 297 5.82 -17.70 -0.82
C LEU A 297 6.78 -16.71 -0.13
N PRO A 298 7.84 -17.15 0.57
CA PRO A 298 8.89 -16.24 1.02
C PRO A 298 9.44 -15.44 -0.15
N LEU A 299 9.63 -14.13 0.01
CA LEU A 299 10.11 -13.27 -1.08
C LEU A 299 11.49 -13.71 -1.63
N SER A 300 12.33 -14.30 -0.78
CA SER A 300 13.62 -14.87 -1.19
C SER A 300 13.52 -16.06 -2.13
N SER A 301 12.34 -16.68 -2.22
CA SER A 301 12.10 -17.86 -3.07
C SER A 301 11.45 -17.50 -4.40
N VAL A 302 11.10 -16.22 -4.64
CA VAL A 302 10.53 -15.78 -5.91
C VAL A 302 11.63 -15.75 -6.99
N THR A 303 11.43 -16.49 -8.08
CA THR A 303 12.38 -16.59 -9.20
C THR A 303 11.87 -15.88 -10.44
N LYS A 304 12.75 -15.66 -11.43
CA LYS A 304 12.46 -14.89 -12.65
C LYS A 304 11.30 -15.46 -13.47
N ASP A 305 11.27 -16.78 -13.60
CA ASP A 305 10.28 -17.54 -14.37
C ASP A 305 8.88 -17.52 -13.77
N MET A 306 8.73 -17.06 -12.53
CA MET A 306 7.44 -16.90 -11.87
C MET A 306 6.73 -15.59 -12.28
N TYR A 307 7.35 -14.71 -13.05
CA TYR A 307 6.71 -13.42 -13.43
C TYR A 307 7.13 -12.87 -14.79
N VAL A 308 8.24 -13.36 -15.38
CA VAL A 308 8.60 -13.04 -16.76
C VAL A 308 7.87 -14.01 -17.68
N ASN A 309 7.25 -13.49 -18.75
CA ASN A 309 6.62 -14.31 -19.79
C ASN A 309 5.57 -15.28 -19.22
N VAL A 310 4.87 -14.87 -18.16
CA VAL A 310 3.81 -15.68 -17.56
C VAL A 310 2.52 -15.66 -18.39
N ASP A 311 2.36 -14.65 -19.26
CA ASP A 311 1.20 -14.48 -20.14
C ASP A 311 1.49 -14.85 -21.61
N SER A 312 2.68 -15.40 -21.90
CA SER A 312 3.11 -15.78 -23.25
C SER A 312 2.91 -17.26 -23.56
#